data_AF-A0A7V2ATU2-F1
#
_entry.id   AF-A0A7V2ATU2-F1
#
_cell.length_a   1.000
_cell.length_b   1.000
_cell.length_c   1.000
_cell.angle_alpha   90.00
_cell.angle_beta   90.00
_cell.angle_gamma   90.00
#
_symmetry.space_group_name_H-M   'P 1'
#
loop_
_entity.id
_entity.type
_entity.pdbx_description
1 polymer ?
#
loop_
_entity_poly.entity_id
_entity_poly.type
_entity_poly.pdbx_seq_one_letter_code
_entity_poly.pdbx_strand_id
1 'polypeptide(L)' 'MSSVYDIVVLGGGPAGYPAAIRAAQLGAKACLIEEDRLGGVCLNWGCIPTKTLHGAAHMIELAASGQGTG' A
#
# COMPACT_ATOMS: atom_id res chain seq x y z
N MET A 1 27.72 -16.15 15.25
CA MET A 1 26.75 -16.21 14.14
C MET A 1 26.70 -14.83 13.50
N SER A 2 27.11 -14.69 12.24
CA SER A 2 26.80 -13.48 11.46
C SER A 2 25.43 -13.71 10.85
N SER A 3 24.40 -13.01 11.32
CA SER A 3 23.07 -13.08 10.69
C SER A 3 23.18 -12.44 9.30
N VAL A 4 22.57 -13.06 8.29
CA VAL A 4 22.56 -12.55 6.90
C VAL A 4 21.81 -11.21 6.82
N TYR A 5 20.84 -11.02 7.71
CA TYR A 5 20.02 -9.82 7.82
C TYR A 5 20.15 -9.21 9.21
N ASP A 6 20.05 -7.87 9.26
CA ASP A 6 20.02 -7.10 10.50
C ASP A 6 18.57 -6.90 10.98
N ILE A 7 17.63 -6.79 10.05
CA ILE A 7 16.20 -6.56 10.32
C ILE A 7 15.36 -7.46 9.42
N VAL A 8 14.34 -8.10 9.98
CA VAL A 8 13.32 -8.86 9.23
C VAL A 8 11.95 -8.25 9.53
N VAL A 9 11.21 -7.91 8.48
CA VAL A 9 9.86 -7.36 8.54
C VAL A 9 8.88 -8.40 8.02
N LEU A 10 7.93 -8.83 8.86
CA LEU A 10 6.83 -9.69 8.48
C LEU A 10 5.60 -8.84 8.13
N GLY A 11 5.12 -8.97 6.91
CA GLY A 11 4.04 -8.20 6.33
C GLY A 11 4.54 -6.96 5.59
N GLY A 12 4.27 -6.88 4.29
CA GLY A 12 4.50 -5.77 3.38
C GLY A 12 3.33 -4.80 3.30
N GLY A 13 2.59 -4.62 4.39
CA GLY A 13 1.51 -3.64 4.50
C GLY A 13 2.01 -2.18 4.61
N PRO A 14 1.10 -1.20 4.81
CA PRO A 14 1.43 0.22 4.82
C PRO A 14 2.48 0.63 5.85
N ALA A 15 2.67 -0.14 6.93
CA ALA A 15 3.76 0.08 7.88
C ALA A 15 5.02 -0.74 7.55
N GLY A 16 4.86 -1.93 6.97
CA GLY A 16 5.93 -2.89 6.79
C GLY A 16 6.88 -2.52 5.66
N TYR A 17 6.37 -2.27 4.45
CA TYR A 17 7.25 -1.92 3.33
C TYR A 17 8.02 -0.61 3.56
N PRO A 18 7.45 0.46 4.16
CA PRO A 18 8.24 1.65 4.48
C PRO A 18 9.28 1.40 5.57
N ALA A 19 8.97 0.57 6.57
CA ALA A 19 9.93 0.21 7.61
C ALA A 19 11.13 -0.54 7.03
N ALA A 20 10.90 -1.54 6.17
CA ALA A 20 11.97 -2.27 5.49
C ALA A 20 12.81 -1.38 4.57
N ILE A 21 12.16 -0.50 3.79
CA ILE A 21 12.85 0.49 2.94
C ILE A 21 13.70 1.42 3.81
N ARG A 22 13.14 1.94 4.91
CA ARG A 22 13.86 2.87 5.78
C ARG A 22 15.04 2.20 6.47
N ALA A 23 14.89 0.96 6.90
CA ALA A 23 15.99 0.14 7.43
C ALA A 23 17.12 0.00 6.40
N ALA A 24 16.79 -0.33 5.15
CA ALA A 24 17.78 -0.46 4.07
C ALA A 24 18.49 0.88 3.78
N GLN A 25 17.76 2.00 3.77
CA GLN A 25 18.32 3.34 3.59
C GLN A 25 19.30 3.74 4.70
N LEU A 26 19.12 3.21 5.91
CA LEU A 26 20.00 3.43 7.06
C LEU A 26 21.18 2.45 7.09
N GLY A 27 21.34 1.61 6.07
CA GLY A 27 22.47 0.69 5.92
C GLY A 27 22.26 -0.70 6.51
N ALA A 28 21.06 -1.01 7.02
CA ALA A 28 20.73 -2.35 7.50
C ALA A 28 20.47 -3.29 6.32
N LYS A 29 20.93 -4.54 6.42
CA LYS A 29 20.48 -5.63 5.56
C LYS A 29 19.06 -6.04 5.97
N ALA A 30 18.07 -5.38 5.37
CA ALA A 30 16.66 -5.64 5.64
C ALA A 30 16.10 -6.79 4.78
N CYS A 31 15.32 -7.68 5.39
CA CYS A 31 14.49 -8.66 4.70
C CYS A 31 13.02 -8.31 4.95
N LEU A 32 12.19 -8.32 3.91
CA LEU A 32 10.74 -8.19 4.03
C LEU A 32 10.09 -9.46 3.49
N ILE A 33 9.14 -10.00 4.25
CA ILE A 33 8.39 -11.20 3.90
C ILE A 33 6.92 -10.82 3.82
N GLU A 34 6.31 -11.09 2.68
CA GLU A 34 4.87 -10.90 2.44
C GLU A 34 4.34 -12.17 1.78
N GLU A 35 3.17 -12.64 2.22
CA GLU A 35 2.58 -13.88 1.72
C GLU A 35 1.78 -13.66 0.42
N ASP A 36 1.15 -12.49 0.29
CA ASP A 36 0.27 -12.16 -0.84
C ASP A 36 0.81 -10.93 -1.59
N ARG A 37 0.10 -9.80 -1.51
CA ARG A 37 0.42 -8.59 -2.28
C ARG A 37 1.05 -7.52 -1.40
N LEU A 38 2.13 -6.93 -1.92
CA LEU A 38 2.72 -5.72 -1.35
C LEU A 38 1.68 -4.59 -1.22
N GLY A 39 1.83 -3.77 -0.19
CA GLY A 39 0.89 -2.71 0.18
C GLY A 39 -0.22 -3.17 1.14
N GLY A 40 -0.36 -4.48 1.37
CA GLY A 40 -1.29 -5.08 2.32
C GLY A 40 -2.74 -4.65 2.10
N VAL A 41 -3.52 -4.64 3.17
CA VAL A 41 -4.96 -4.32 3.12
C VAL A 41 -5.21 -2.94 2.53
N CYS A 42 -4.50 -1.90 2.97
CA CYS A 42 -4.76 -0.52 2.56
C CYS A 42 -4.75 -0.36 1.03
N LEU A 43 -3.73 -0.90 0.37
CA LEU A 43 -3.56 -0.78 -1.07
C LEU A 43 -4.46 -1.74 -1.86
N ASN A 44 -4.63 -2.98 -1.38
CA ASN A 44 -5.22 -4.04 -2.18
C ASN A 44 -6.72 -4.25 -1.91
N TRP A 45 -7.17 -4.03 -0.67
CA TRP A 45 -8.51 -4.45 -0.20
C TRP A 45 -9.19 -3.43 0.72
N GLY A 46 -8.62 -2.25 0.88
CA GLY A 46 -9.00 -1.29 1.90
C GLY A 46 -9.23 0.09 1.32
N CYS A 47 -8.48 1.06 1.84
CA CYS A 47 -8.68 2.47 1.57
C CYS A 47 -8.58 2.80 0.07
N ILE A 48 -7.55 2.30 -0.62
CA ILE A 48 -7.30 2.67 -2.02
C ILE A 48 -8.43 2.17 -2.93
N PRO A 49 -8.78 0.87 -2.98
CA PRO A 49 -9.87 0.40 -3.83
C PRO A 49 -11.21 1.04 -3.48
N THR A 50 -11.50 1.21 -2.19
CA THR A 50 -12.75 1.82 -1.73
C THR A 50 -12.89 3.25 -2.22
N LYS A 51 -11.82 4.05 -2.14
CA LYS A 51 -11.85 5.45 -2.59
C LYS A 51 -11.87 5.57 -4.11
N THR A 52 -11.17 4.68 -4.83
CA THR A 52 -11.25 4.63 -6.29
C THR A 52 -12.68 4.31 -6.76
N LEU A 53 -13.33 3.30 -6.17
CA LEU A 53 -14.71 2.93 -6.51
C LEU A 53 -15.69 4.04 -6.13
N HIS A 54 -15.53 4.65 -4.97
CA HIS A 54 -16.37 5.76 -4.55
C HIS A 54 -16.26 6.97 -5.49
N GLY A 55 -15.03 7.33 -5.90
CA GLY A 55 -14.81 8.38 -6.89
C GLY A 55 -15.46 8.04 -8.23
N ALA A 56 -15.32 6.81 -8.72
CA ALA A 56 -15.96 6.38 -9.95
C ALA A 56 -17.50 6.45 -9.87
N ALA A 57 -18.08 6.02 -8.75
CA ALA A 57 -19.52 6.13 -8.52
C ALA A 57 -20.00 7.60 -8.55
N HIS A 58 -19.26 8.50 -7.90
CA HIS A 58 -19.56 9.92 -7.92
C HIS A 58 -19.51 10.49 -9.34
N MET A 59 -18.51 10.12 -10.14
CA MET A 59 -18.41 10.56 -11.54
C MET A 59 -19.59 10.08 -12.41
N ILE A 60 -20.07 8.85 -12.18
CA ILE A 60 -21.25 8.31 -12.89
C ILE A 60 -22.51 9.11 -12.49
N GLU A 61 -22.67 9.44 -11.21
CA GLU A 61 -23.79 10.25 -10.72
C GLU A 61 -23.77 11.68 -11.30
N LEU A 62 -22.61 12.33 -11.36
CA LEU A 62 -22.45 13.63 -12.01
C LEU A 62 -22.83 13.55 -13.50
N ALA A 63 -22.32 12.53 -14.21
CA ALA A 63 -22.64 12.34 -15.62
C ALA A 63 -24.14 12.10 -15.86
N ALA A 64 -24.81 11.36 -14.97
CA ALA A 64 -26.24 11.08 -15.06
C ALA A 64 -27.13 12.29 -14.69
N SER A 65 -26.69 13.16 -13.77
CA SER A 65 -27.45 14.32 -13.31
C SER A 65 -27.34 15.55 -14.23
N GLY A 66 -26.57 15.46 -15.33
CA GLY A 66 -26.38 16.55 -16.29
C GLY A 66 -25.58 17.73 -15.73
N GLN A 67 -25.02 17.59 -14.52
CA GLN A 67 -24.10 18.55 -13.93
C GLN A 67 -22.72 18.29 -14.53
N GLY A 68 -22.46 18.91 -15.67
CA GLY A 68 -21.15 18.84 -16.32
C GLY A 68 -20.05 19.24 -15.34
N THR A 69 -18.93 18.52 -15.39
CA THR A 69 -17.69 18.91 -14.71
C THR A 69 -17.11 20.13 -15.45
N GLY A 70 -17.64 21.30 -15.13
CA GLY A 70 -17.03 22.58 -15.50
C GLY A 70 -15.68 22.75 -14.83
#